data_AF-A0A944BUA6-F1
#
_entry.id   AF-A0A944BUA6-F1
#
_cell.length_a   1.000
_cell.length_b   1.000
_cell.length_c   1.000
_cell.angle_alpha   90.00
_cell.angle_beta   90.00
_cell.angle_gamma   90.00
#
_symmetry.space_group_name_H-M   'P 1'
#
loop_
_entity.id
_entity.type
_entity.pdbx_description
1 polymer ?
#
loop_
_entity_poly.entity_id
_entity_poly.type
_entity_poly.pdbx_seq_one_letter_code
_entity_poly.pdbx_strand_id
1 'polypeptide(L)'
;MSDSIKQNVQWFPGHMAKTRRLIKECLPSVDAVTEILDARMPISSSNPELNELIGNKPLIVLLNKCDVADENATRRWLNYFNEKGIYALAVDCKSGNGLNKYAPLLREVLKDKIASNEAKGMIGKPLRIMVVGIPNTGKSSFINRMAGRNRAKVADKAGVTRHNQWSAIENGSEQLDTPRVLWPKFDDPKIGDRLAFIG
;
A
#
# COMPACT_ATOMS: atom_id res chain seq x y z
N MET A 1 -33.46 27.32 -14.53
CA MET A 1 -32.54 26.20 -14.81
C MET A 1 -32.09 25.68 -13.47
N SER A 2 -32.53 24.48 -13.12
CA SER A 2 -32.33 23.87 -11.80
C SER A 2 -30.88 23.43 -11.63
N ASP A 3 -30.16 24.07 -10.71
CA ASP A 3 -28.89 23.56 -10.18
C ASP A 3 -29.15 22.19 -9.56
N SER A 4 -28.72 21.13 -10.26
CA SER A 4 -28.72 19.80 -9.69
C SER A 4 -27.71 19.80 -8.54
N ILE A 5 -28.21 19.77 -7.31
CA ILE A 5 -27.41 19.49 -6.12
C ILE A 5 -26.77 18.12 -6.37
N LYS A 6 -25.49 18.10 -6.80
CA LYS A 6 -24.71 16.87 -6.89
C LYS A 6 -24.61 16.33 -5.46
N GLN A 7 -25.44 15.34 -5.16
CA GLN A 7 -25.42 14.58 -3.92
C GLN A 7 -23.98 14.13 -3.65
N ASN A 8 -23.43 14.57 -2.52
CA ASN A 8 -22.08 14.23 -2.14
C ASN A 8 -22.07 12.74 -1.78
N VAL A 9 -21.64 11.87 -2.70
CA VAL A 9 -21.75 10.42 -2.56
C VAL A 9 -20.84 9.95 -1.43
N GLN A 10 -21.43 9.70 -0.26
CA GLN A 10 -20.72 9.21 0.90
C GLN A 10 -20.59 7.69 0.82
N TRP A 11 -19.45 7.22 0.34
CA TRP A 11 -19.10 5.80 0.41
C TRP A 11 -18.68 5.44 1.84
N PHE A 12 -19.57 4.76 2.58
CA PHE A 12 -19.31 4.01 3.83
C PHE A 12 -18.82 4.80 5.08
N PRO A 13 -19.70 5.58 5.76
CA PRO A 13 -19.34 6.41 6.92
C PRO A 13 -18.68 5.67 8.10
N GLY A 14 -19.16 4.47 8.43
CA GLY A 14 -18.72 3.73 9.64
C GLY A 14 -17.42 2.94 9.46
N HIS A 15 -17.02 2.65 8.23
CA HIS A 15 -15.82 1.86 7.96
C HIS A 15 -14.54 2.69 8.05
N MET A 16 -14.62 4.01 7.81
CA MET A 16 -13.48 4.92 7.77
C MET A 16 -12.80 5.07 9.14
N ALA A 17 -13.58 5.36 10.19
CA ALA A 17 -13.05 5.51 11.55
C ALA A 17 -12.37 4.22 12.02
N LYS A 18 -12.95 3.06 11.65
CA LYS A 18 -12.38 1.75 11.92
C LYS A 18 -11.05 1.55 11.20
N THR A 19 -10.98 1.89 9.91
CA THR A 19 -9.74 1.81 9.12
C THR A 19 -8.64 2.71 9.68
N ARG A 20 -8.96 3.98 9.99
CA ARG A 20 -8.01 4.92 10.62
C ARG A 20 -7.46 4.38 11.93
N ARG A 21 -8.35 3.87 12.79
CA ARG A 21 -7.99 3.25 14.07
C ARG A 21 -7.07 2.05 13.88
N LEU A 22 -7.40 1.15 12.95
CA LEU A 22 -6.59 -0.03 12.64
C LEU A 22 -5.19 0.34 12.14
N ILE A 23 -5.08 1.32 11.24
CA ILE A 23 -3.78 1.82 10.79
C ILE A 23 -2.96 2.31 11.99
N LYS A 24 -3.55 3.15 12.84
CA LYS A 24 -2.88 3.68 14.04
C LYS A 24 -2.44 2.59 15.01
N GLU A 25 -3.26 1.57 15.23
CA GLU A 25 -2.94 0.42 16.10
C GLU A 25 -1.81 -0.45 15.53
N CYS A 26 -1.72 -0.58 14.20
CA CYS A 26 -0.72 -1.41 13.54
C CYS A 26 0.64 -0.71 13.33
N LEU A 27 0.64 0.62 13.20
CA LEU A 27 1.83 1.42 12.88
C LEU A 27 3.05 1.20 13.79
N PRO A 28 2.90 1.03 15.12
CA PRO A 28 4.04 0.73 16.00
C PRO A 28 4.71 -0.62 15.71
N SER A 29 3.98 -1.55 15.09
CA SER A 29 4.45 -2.91 14.83
C SER A 29 5.14 -3.09 13.48
N VAL A 30 5.15 -2.07 12.63
CA VAL A 30 5.71 -2.12 11.27
C VAL A 30 6.95 -1.24 11.19
N ASP A 31 7.85 -1.50 10.26
CA ASP A 31 9.06 -0.75 9.94
C ASP A 31 8.85 0.26 8.80
N ALA A 32 8.02 -0.08 7.81
CA ALA A 32 7.63 0.80 6.70
C ALA A 32 6.16 0.61 6.30
N VAL A 33 5.65 1.57 5.51
CA VAL A 33 4.33 1.49 4.87
C VAL A 33 4.52 1.42 3.35
N THR A 34 3.71 0.61 2.69
CA THR A 34 3.65 0.52 1.23
C THR A 34 2.25 0.82 0.76
N GLU A 35 2.08 1.92 0.02
CA GLU A 35 0.80 2.31 -0.56
C GLU A 35 0.70 1.80 -2.00
N ILE A 36 -0.36 1.05 -2.30
CA ILE A 36 -0.64 0.53 -3.64
C ILE A 36 -1.69 1.41 -4.30
N LEU A 37 -1.28 2.06 -5.37
CA LEU A 37 -2.05 2.97 -6.22
C LEU A 37 -2.33 2.34 -7.58
N ASP A 38 -3.33 2.86 -8.28
CA ASP A 38 -3.57 2.53 -9.69
C ASP A 38 -2.76 3.49 -10.58
N ALA A 39 -1.87 2.95 -11.41
CA ALA A 39 -0.97 3.72 -12.27
C ALA A 39 -1.71 4.65 -13.25
N ARG A 40 -2.98 4.34 -13.58
CA ARG A 40 -3.83 5.18 -14.44
C ARG A 40 -4.25 6.48 -13.75
N MET A 41 -4.25 6.50 -12.41
CA MET A 41 -4.63 7.69 -11.62
C MET A 41 -4.02 7.68 -10.20
N PRO A 42 -2.71 7.87 -10.07
CA PRO A 42 -2.03 7.73 -8.78
C PRO A 42 -2.56 8.66 -7.69
N ILE A 43 -2.81 9.93 -8.03
CA ILE A 43 -3.32 10.91 -7.04
C ILE A 43 -4.75 10.59 -6.60
N SER A 44 -5.64 10.22 -7.54
CA SER A 44 -7.04 9.91 -7.21
C SER A 44 -7.20 8.57 -6.50
N SER A 45 -6.26 7.64 -6.68
CA SER A 45 -6.24 6.35 -5.98
C SER A 45 -5.47 6.38 -4.66
N SER A 46 -4.85 7.51 -4.32
CA SER A 46 -4.12 7.72 -3.07
C SER A 46 -5.03 8.20 -1.96
N ASN A 47 -4.59 7.90 -0.74
CA ASN A 47 -5.20 8.30 0.50
C ASN A 47 -4.65 9.69 0.96
N PRO A 48 -5.42 10.79 0.87
CA PRO A 48 -5.06 12.11 1.40
C PRO A 48 -4.65 12.17 2.88
N GLU A 49 -5.19 11.31 3.74
CA GLU A 49 -4.87 11.31 5.17
C GLU A 49 -3.62 10.48 5.48
N LEU A 50 -3.06 9.71 4.52
CA LEU A 50 -2.10 8.65 4.81
C LEU A 50 -0.85 9.23 5.43
N ASN A 51 -0.35 10.31 4.83
CA ASN A 51 0.86 10.99 5.30
C ASN A 51 0.71 11.49 6.75
N GLU A 52 -0.47 12.00 7.12
CA GLU A 52 -0.77 12.37 8.51
C GLU A 52 -0.80 11.14 9.42
N LEU A 53 -1.42 10.05 8.97
CA LEU A 53 -1.57 8.83 9.77
C LEU A 53 -0.24 8.14 10.05
N ILE A 54 0.64 8.03 9.05
CA ILE A 54 1.90 7.29 9.16
C ILE A 54 3.00 8.13 9.85
N GLY A 55 2.86 9.45 9.90
CA GLY A 55 3.86 10.36 10.46
C GLY A 55 5.20 10.20 9.75
N ASN A 56 6.25 9.90 10.51
CA ASN A 56 7.61 9.74 9.98
C ASN A 56 7.94 8.31 9.50
N LYS A 57 6.94 7.42 9.40
CA LYS A 57 7.17 6.08 8.84
C LYS A 57 7.59 6.20 7.38
N PRO A 58 8.67 5.52 6.95
CA PRO A 58 9.04 5.48 5.54
C PRO A 58 7.89 4.93 4.69
N LEU A 59 7.60 5.64 3.59
CA LEU A 59 6.53 5.30 2.63
C LEU A 59 7.14 4.89 1.29
N ILE A 60 6.68 3.76 0.77
CA ILE A 60 6.95 3.30 -0.60
C ILE A 60 5.64 3.28 -1.36
N VAL A 61 5.61 3.88 -2.54
CA VAL A 61 4.45 3.89 -3.44
C VAL A 61 4.62 2.84 -4.54
N LEU A 62 3.60 2.02 -4.75
CA LEU A 62 3.52 1.10 -5.89
C LEU A 62 2.45 1.59 -6.86
N LEU A 63 2.87 2.00 -8.06
CA LEU A 63 1.99 2.31 -9.18
C LEU A 63 1.64 0.99 -9.88
N ASN A 64 0.61 0.31 -9.37
CA ASN A 64 0.17 -0.98 -9.88
C ASN A 64 -0.69 -0.84 -11.14
N LYS A 65 -0.83 -1.93 -11.90
CA LYS A 65 -1.52 -1.98 -13.20
C LYS A 65 -0.84 -1.13 -14.27
N CYS A 66 0.50 -1.05 -14.22
CA CYS A 66 1.26 -0.29 -15.21
C CYS A 66 1.18 -0.88 -16.63
N ASP A 67 0.76 -2.14 -16.77
CA ASP A 67 0.51 -2.84 -18.03
C ASP A 67 -0.67 -2.25 -18.82
N VAL A 68 -1.64 -1.65 -18.13
CA VAL A 68 -2.82 -1.00 -18.74
C VAL A 68 -2.79 0.53 -18.61
N ALA A 69 -1.69 1.09 -18.10
CA ALA A 69 -1.48 2.53 -18.00
C ALA A 69 -0.60 3.02 -19.15
N ASP A 70 -0.74 4.30 -19.52
CA ASP A 70 0.20 4.94 -20.45
C ASP A 70 1.60 4.97 -19.82
N GLU A 71 2.59 4.45 -20.54
CA GLU A 71 3.96 4.30 -20.03
C GLU A 71 4.60 5.67 -19.76
N ASN A 72 4.38 6.64 -20.66
CA ASN A 72 4.93 7.99 -20.51
C ASN A 72 4.31 8.73 -19.32
N ALA A 73 3.00 8.58 -19.11
CA ALA A 73 2.30 9.10 -17.94
C ALA A 73 2.80 8.44 -16.65
N THR A 74 3.00 7.13 -16.66
CA THR A 74 3.55 6.39 -15.52
C THR A 74 4.95 6.90 -15.17
N ARG A 75 5.81 7.14 -16.16
CA ARG A 75 7.14 7.74 -15.94
C ARG A 75 7.05 9.16 -15.34
N ARG A 76 6.13 10.00 -15.82
CA ARG A 76 5.88 11.32 -15.22
C ARG A 76 5.45 11.22 -13.76
N TRP A 77 4.61 10.24 -13.42
CA TRP A 77 4.22 10.00 -12.03
C TRP A 77 5.37 9.52 -11.16
N LEU A 78 6.23 8.62 -11.65
CA LEU A 78 7.43 8.21 -10.91
C LEU A 78 8.34 9.41 -10.61
N ASN A 79 8.55 10.29 -11.59
CA ASN A 79 9.34 11.52 -11.39
C ASN A 79 8.67 12.43 -10.36
N TYR A 80 7.35 12.61 -10.43
CA TYR A 80 6.59 13.40 -9.45
C TYR A 80 6.77 12.90 -8.01
N PHE A 81 6.71 11.58 -7.77
CA PHE A 81 6.95 11.03 -6.43
C PHE A 81 8.41 11.22 -6.00
N ASN A 82 9.36 11.02 -6.92
CA ASN A 82 10.78 11.21 -6.64
C ASN A 82 11.13 12.66 -6.28
N GLU A 83 10.58 13.65 -6.99
CA GLU A 83 10.74 15.08 -6.68
C GLU A 83 10.19 15.45 -5.30
N LYS A 84 9.22 14.68 -4.79
CA LYS A 84 8.69 14.81 -3.43
C LYS A 84 9.45 14.00 -2.39
N GLY A 85 10.54 13.34 -2.76
CA GLY A 85 11.32 12.47 -1.88
C GLY A 85 10.59 11.17 -1.50
N ILE A 86 9.57 10.77 -2.27
CA ILE A 86 8.81 9.54 -2.06
C ILE A 86 9.33 8.46 -3.01
N TYR A 87 9.72 7.32 -2.45
CA TYR A 87 10.14 6.17 -3.24
C TYR A 87 8.95 5.56 -3.97
N ALA A 88 9.04 5.39 -5.29
CA ALA A 88 7.96 4.83 -6.10
C ALA A 88 8.44 3.78 -7.10
N LEU A 89 7.63 2.75 -7.34
CA LEU A 89 7.87 1.73 -8.38
C LEU A 89 6.61 1.52 -9.23
N ALA A 90 6.80 1.40 -10.54
CA ALA A 90 5.76 0.91 -11.44
C ALA A 90 5.79 -0.62 -11.46
N VAL A 91 4.62 -1.24 -11.23
CA VAL A 91 4.49 -2.69 -11.10
C VAL A 91 3.22 -3.19 -11.77
N ASP A 92 3.24 -4.46 -12.16
CA ASP A 92 2.03 -5.23 -12.41
C ASP A 92 2.02 -6.40 -11.42
N CYS A 93 1.20 -6.29 -10.38
CA CYS A 93 1.05 -7.32 -9.36
C CYS A 93 0.42 -8.61 -9.87
N LYS A 94 -0.24 -8.60 -11.04
CA LYS A 94 -0.84 -9.79 -11.66
C LYS A 94 0.23 -10.63 -12.35
N SER A 95 1.02 -10.04 -13.26
CA SER A 95 2.15 -10.76 -13.89
C SER A 95 3.38 -10.89 -12.97
N GLY A 96 3.53 -9.97 -12.02
CA GLY A 96 4.72 -9.80 -11.18
C GLY A 96 5.81 -8.92 -11.81
N ASN A 97 5.55 -8.27 -12.95
CA ASN A 97 6.47 -7.34 -13.55
C ASN A 97 6.82 -6.20 -12.57
N GLY A 98 8.10 -5.84 -12.47
CA GLY A 98 8.62 -4.80 -11.58
C GLY A 98 8.75 -5.19 -10.10
N LEU A 99 8.07 -6.24 -9.61
CA LEU A 99 8.08 -6.61 -8.18
C LEU A 99 9.45 -7.10 -7.68
N ASN A 100 10.32 -7.59 -8.55
CA ASN A 100 11.70 -7.94 -8.18
C ASN A 100 12.51 -6.74 -7.66
N LYS A 101 12.10 -5.50 -7.99
CA LYS A 101 12.74 -4.27 -7.49
C LYS A 101 12.27 -3.87 -6.09
N TYR A 102 11.17 -4.45 -5.59
CA TYR A 102 10.58 -4.05 -4.32
C TYR A 102 11.46 -4.39 -3.11
N ALA A 103 11.95 -5.63 -3.01
CA ALA A 103 12.76 -6.05 -1.86
C ALA A 103 14.10 -5.28 -1.76
N PRO A 104 14.87 -5.05 -2.86
CA PRO A 104 16.03 -4.17 -2.83
C PRO A 104 15.70 -2.76 -2.35
N LEU A 105 14.64 -2.15 -2.90
CA LEU A 105 14.20 -0.82 -2.50
C LEU A 105 13.83 -0.75 -1.01
N LEU A 106 13.07 -1.74 -0.51
CA LEU A 106 12.68 -1.80 0.90
C LEU A 106 13.89 -1.82 1.84
N ARG A 107 14.93 -2.58 1.50
CA ARG A 107 16.16 -2.63 2.30
C ARG A 107 16.92 -1.31 2.25
N GLU A 108 16.94 -0.64 1.10
CA GLU A 108 17.56 0.68 0.97
C GLU A 108 16.83 1.75 1.79
N VAL A 109 15.50 1.75 1.72
CA VAL A 109 14.64 2.64 2.52
C VAL A 109 14.81 2.41 4.02
N LEU A 110 15.03 1.16 4.43
CA LEU A 110 15.19 0.76 5.84
C LEU A 110 16.65 0.55 6.26
N LYS A 111 17.64 1.03 5.48
CA LYS A 111 19.06 0.79 5.75
C LYS A 111 19.49 1.19 7.17
N ASP A 112 19.05 2.35 7.64
CA ASP A 112 19.41 2.88 8.96
C ASP A 112 18.73 2.07 10.08
N LYS A 113 17.52 1.57 9.82
CA LYS A 113 16.79 0.69 10.74
C LYS A 113 17.46 -0.68 10.84
N ILE A 114 17.91 -1.22 9.71
CA ILE A 114 18.68 -2.48 9.64
C ILE A 114 19.96 -2.33 10.45
N ALA A 115 20.77 -1.30 10.17
CA ALA A 115 22.01 -1.02 10.89
C ALA A 115 21.78 -0.84 12.40
N SER A 116 20.72 -0.13 12.80
CA SER A 116 20.35 0.03 14.21
C SER A 116 19.96 -1.30 14.89
N ASN A 117 19.29 -2.20 14.17
CA ASN A 117 18.95 -3.52 14.71
C ASN A 117 20.21 -4.39 14.85
N GLU A 118 21.10 -4.37 13.86
CA GLU A 118 22.37 -5.10 13.89
C GLU A 118 23.29 -4.63 15.02
N ALA A 119 23.40 -3.32 15.24
CA ALA A 119 24.14 -2.74 16.36
C ALA A 119 23.59 -3.16 17.74
N LYS A 120 22.32 -3.55 17.80
CA LYS A 120 21.66 -4.09 19.01
C LYS A 120 21.74 -5.62 19.09
N GLY A 121 22.52 -6.28 18.24
CA GLY A 121 22.64 -7.74 18.16
C GLY A 121 21.44 -8.45 17.52
N MET A 122 20.48 -7.72 16.95
CA MET A 122 19.30 -8.28 16.29
C MET A 122 19.55 -8.50 14.79
N ILE A 123 20.64 -9.21 14.47
CA ILE A 123 21.03 -9.51 13.08
C ILE A 123 19.96 -10.39 12.44
N GLY A 124 19.56 -10.05 11.21
CA GLY A 124 18.55 -10.81 10.46
C GLY A 124 17.12 -10.64 10.97
N LYS A 125 16.86 -9.66 11.86
CA LYS A 125 15.50 -9.33 12.30
C LYS A 125 14.61 -9.03 11.08
N PRO A 126 13.43 -9.68 10.97
CA PRO A 126 12.53 -9.43 9.86
C PRO A 126 12.08 -7.98 9.76
N LEU A 127 12.07 -7.44 8.54
CA LEU A 127 11.52 -6.12 8.25
C LEU A 127 10.01 -6.25 8.14
N ARG A 128 9.28 -5.50 8.96
CA ARG A 128 7.82 -5.55 8.97
C ARG A 128 7.24 -4.45 8.10
N ILE A 129 6.37 -4.79 7.16
CA ILE A 129 5.71 -3.80 6.29
C ILE A 129 4.19 -3.83 6.49
N MET A 130 3.59 -2.65 6.42
CA MET A 130 2.14 -2.51 6.30
C MET A 130 1.80 -2.13 4.87
N VAL A 131 0.91 -2.89 4.22
CA VAL A 131 0.41 -2.52 2.89
C VAL A 131 -0.92 -1.82 3.03
N VAL A 132 -1.10 -0.73 2.30
CA VAL A 132 -2.33 0.08 2.29
C VAL A 132 -2.71 0.44 0.86
N GLY A 133 -3.93 0.91 0.67
CA GLY A 133 -4.46 1.30 -0.64
C GLY A 133 -5.96 1.11 -0.70
N ILE A 134 -6.63 1.83 -1.60
CA ILE A 134 -8.09 1.78 -1.76
C ILE A 134 -8.55 0.45 -2.41
N PRO A 135 -9.85 0.09 -2.38
CA PRO A 135 -10.35 -1.09 -3.08
C PRO A 135 -9.87 -1.17 -4.54
N ASN A 136 -9.67 -2.39 -5.03
CA ASN A 136 -9.30 -2.70 -6.41
C ASN A 136 -7.96 -2.16 -6.94
N THR A 137 -7.11 -1.52 -6.12
CA THR A 137 -5.74 -1.15 -6.54
C THR A 137 -4.79 -2.35 -6.66
N GLY A 138 -5.22 -3.55 -6.25
CA GLY A 138 -4.43 -4.79 -6.39
C GLY A 138 -3.62 -5.20 -5.15
N LYS A 139 -4.00 -4.73 -3.95
CA LYS A 139 -3.39 -5.16 -2.68
C LYS A 139 -3.33 -6.66 -2.49
N SER A 140 -4.44 -7.37 -2.69
CA SER A 140 -4.48 -8.83 -2.53
C SER A 140 -3.60 -9.53 -3.57
N SER A 141 -3.52 -9.01 -4.79
CA SER A 141 -2.60 -9.52 -5.82
C SER A 141 -1.14 -9.35 -5.38
N PHE A 142 -0.79 -8.18 -4.85
CA PHE A 142 0.54 -7.93 -4.28
C PHE A 142 0.86 -8.90 -3.13
N ILE A 143 -0.02 -8.98 -2.12
CA ILE A 143 0.12 -9.87 -0.96
C ILE A 143 0.38 -11.31 -1.43
N ASN A 144 -0.52 -11.84 -2.27
CA ASN A 144 -0.44 -13.22 -2.73
C ASN A 144 0.83 -13.48 -3.56
N ARG A 145 1.27 -12.51 -4.36
CA ARG A 145 2.48 -12.64 -5.19
C ARG A 145 3.74 -12.62 -4.32
N MET A 146 3.81 -11.72 -3.35
CA MET A 146 4.95 -11.60 -2.45
C MET A 146 5.04 -12.79 -1.47
N ALA A 147 3.91 -13.30 -0.99
CA ALA A 147 3.86 -14.51 -0.16
C ALA A 147 4.11 -15.79 -0.98
N GLY A 148 3.60 -15.86 -2.20
CA GLY A 148 3.72 -17.01 -3.10
C GLY A 148 5.15 -17.31 -3.54
N ARG A 149 6.04 -16.29 -3.60
CA ARG A 149 7.48 -16.49 -3.82
C ARG A 149 8.19 -17.17 -2.65
N ASN A 150 7.61 -17.12 -1.45
CA ASN A 150 8.26 -17.50 -0.21
C ASN A 150 7.48 -18.57 0.57
N ARG A 151 6.77 -19.49 -0.11
CA ARG A 151 6.06 -20.63 0.50
C ARG A 151 7.01 -21.61 1.22
N ALA A 152 7.59 -21.20 2.33
CA ALA A 152 7.90 -22.05 3.46
C ALA A 152 6.63 -22.11 4.32
N LYS A 153 6.17 -23.34 4.55
CA LYS A 153 4.93 -23.71 5.26
C LYS A 153 4.63 -22.84 6.48
N VAL A 154 3.61 -21.99 6.39
CA VAL A 154 2.84 -21.56 7.57
C VAL A 154 1.49 -22.26 7.47
N ALA A 155 1.25 -23.16 8.41
CA ALA A 155 0.06 -24.00 8.44
C ALA A 155 -1.20 -23.14 8.71
N ASP A 156 -2.14 -23.16 7.78
CA ASP A 156 -3.50 -22.69 8.01
C ASP A 156 -4.19 -23.59 9.04
N LYS A 157 -4.55 -23.03 10.19
CA LYS A 157 -5.62 -23.58 11.04
C LYS A 157 -6.90 -22.78 10.74
N ALA A 158 -7.81 -23.38 9.98
CA ALA A 158 -9.16 -22.86 9.79
C ALA A 158 -9.88 -22.69 11.15
N GLY A 159 -10.52 -21.54 11.37
CA GLY A 159 -11.42 -21.34 12.51
C GLY A 159 -11.05 -20.25 13.52
N VAL A 160 -10.00 -19.44 13.31
CA VAL A 160 -9.73 -18.28 14.18
C VAL A 160 -9.47 -17.04 13.36
N THR A 161 -10.41 -16.09 13.40
CA THR A 161 -10.23 -14.72 12.91
C THR A 161 -9.22 -14.00 13.82
N ARG A 162 -7.92 -14.31 13.68
CA ARG A 162 -6.87 -13.63 14.43
C ARG A 162 -6.64 -12.26 13.80
N HIS A 163 -6.89 -11.22 14.58
CA HIS A 163 -6.57 -9.84 14.22
C HIS A 163 -5.06 -9.74 13.95
N ASN A 164 -4.68 -9.36 12.72
CA ASN A 164 -3.32 -9.14 12.23
C ASN A 164 -2.47 -10.41 12.00
N GLN A 165 -2.61 -11.01 10.82
CA GLN A 165 -1.72 -12.08 10.36
C GLN A 165 -0.48 -11.49 9.65
N TRP A 166 0.70 -12.02 9.97
CA TRP A 166 1.94 -11.71 9.27
C TRP A 166 2.19 -12.77 8.21
N SER A 167 2.40 -12.33 6.97
CA SER A 167 2.80 -13.18 5.86
C SER A 167 4.28 -12.96 5.57
N ALA A 168 5.08 -14.03 5.55
CA ALA A 168 6.47 -13.94 5.11
C ALA A 168 6.52 -13.52 3.63
N ILE A 169 7.39 -12.57 3.32
CA ILE A 169 7.71 -12.13 1.96
C ILE A 169 9.21 -12.33 1.70
N GLU A 170 9.62 -12.23 0.43
CA GLU A 170 10.99 -12.48 -0.03
C GLU A 170 12.07 -11.82 0.86
N ASN A 171 13.22 -12.50 1.04
CA ASN A 171 14.39 -11.99 1.78
C ASN A 171 14.17 -11.69 3.27
N GLY A 172 13.35 -12.51 3.94
CA GLY A 172 13.18 -12.49 5.40
C GLY A 172 12.38 -11.29 5.91
N SER A 173 11.59 -10.64 5.05
CA SER A 173 10.68 -9.57 5.47
C SER A 173 9.28 -10.14 5.75
N GLU A 174 8.47 -9.44 6.52
CA GLU A 174 7.11 -9.83 6.91
C GLU A 174 6.14 -8.73 6.52
N GLN A 175 4.99 -9.10 5.97
CA GLN A 175 3.92 -8.18 5.63
C GLN A 175 2.70 -8.41 6.51
N LEU A 176 2.14 -7.33 7.04
CA LEU A 176 0.88 -7.35 7.75
C LEU A 176 -0.29 -7.50 6.77
N ASP A 177 -1.14 -8.50 7.00
CA ASP A 177 -2.44 -8.61 6.33
C ASP A 177 -3.38 -7.55 6.90
N THR A 178 -3.41 -6.39 6.25
CA THR A 178 -4.29 -5.29 6.61
C THR A 178 -5.68 -5.53 6.03
N PRO A 179 -6.75 -5.42 6.85
CA PRO A 179 -8.10 -5.42 6.31
C PRO A 179 -8.26 -4.26 5.33
N ARG A 180 -9.09 -4.45 4.29
CA ARG A 180 -9.36 -3.47 3.22
C ARG A 180 -9.56 -2.07 3.84
N VAL A 181 -8.57 -1.20 3.65
CA VAL A 181 -8.59 0.20 4.06
C VAL A 181 -9.64 0.91 3.19
N LEU A 182 -10.74 1.36 3.82
CA LEU A 182 -11.81 2.11 3.16
C LEU A 182 -11.60 3.62 3.39
N TRP A 183 -11.93 4.41 2.37
CA TRP A 183 -11.48 5.80 2.23
C TRP A 183 -12.54 6.84 2.63
N PRO A 184 -12.15 8.07 3.03
CA PRO A 184 -13.01 9.19 3.31
C PRO A 184 -13.81 9.72 2.13
N LYS A 185 -14.76 10.59 2.49
CA LYS A 185 -15.51 11.45 1.58
C LYS A 185 -14.55 12.09 0.57
N PHE A 186 -14.90 12.02 -0.71
CA PHE A 186 -14.24 12.82 -1.72
C PHE A 186 -14.79 14.24 -1.64
N ASP A 187 -13.93 15.22 -1.39
CA ASP A 187 -14.32 16.63 -1.46
C ASP A 187 -14.51 17.07 -2.93
N ASP A 188 -13.86 16.38 -3.88
CA ASP A 188 -14.00 16.60 -5.33
C ASP A 188 -14.80 15.46 -5.99
N PRO A 189 -16.02 15.72 -6.50
CA PRO A 189 -16.81 14.75 -7.25
C PRO A 189 -16.07 14.07 -8.42
N LYS A 190 -15.09 14.76 -9.04
CA LYS A 190 -14.31 14.19 -10.16
C LYS A 190 -13.46 13.00 -9.72
N ILE A 191 -13.08 12.90 -8.45
CA ILE A 191 -12.35 11.73 -7.93
C ILE A 191 -13.26 10.51 -7.94
N GLY A 192 -14.52 10.68 -7.54
CA GLY A 192 -15.53 9.63 -7.61
C GLY A 192 -15.71 9.11 -9.04
N ASP A 193 -15.84 10.02 -10.01
CA ASP A 193 -15.97 9.67 -11.43
C ASP A 193 -14.75 8.88 -11.92
N ARG A 194 -13.53 9.37 -11.64
CA ARG A 194 -12.28 8.70 -12.00
C ARG A 194 -12.20 7.29 -11.43
N LEU A 195 -12.50 7.12 -10.14
CA LEU A 195 -12.49 5.81 -9.50
C LEU A 195 -13.53 4.86 -10.11
N ALA A 196 -14.71 5.36 -10.48
CA ALA A 196 -15.72 4.57 -11.16
C ALA A 196 -15.25 4.05 -12.53
N PHE A 197 -14.44 4.82 -13.26
CA PHE A 197 -13.90 4.40 -14.57
C PHE A 197 -12.85 3.27 -14.47
N ILE A 198 -12.20 3.08 -13.32
CA ILE A 198 -11.06 2.14 -13.21
C ILE A 198 -11.36 0.81 -12.54
N GLY A 199 -12.56 0.64 -11.98
CA GLY A 199 -13.17 -0.64 -11.60
C GLY A 199 -12.21 -1.67 -11.02
#